data_AF-A0A3D3M505-F1
#
_entry.id   AF-A0A3D3M505-F1
#
_cell.length_a   1.000
_cell.length_b   1.000
_cell.length_c   1.000
_cell.angle_alpha   90.00
_cell.angle_beta   90.00
_cell.angle_gamma   90.00
#
_symmetry.space_group_name_H-M   'P 1'
#
loop_
_entity.id
_entity.type
_entity.pdbx_description
1 polymer ?
#
loop_
_entity_poly.entity_id
_entity_poly.type
_entity_poly.pdbx_seq_one_letter_code
_entity_poly.pdbx_strand_id
1 'polypeptide(L)'
;GEQLQQLSTDAQASQTDPADVQAQLALLKNDLDQLKSAVLLLSAPQGIAATSGKHLQLAARDNLMLNAGGHGDISVIKRLFIGVGEGLSLFVRKLGIKLIANQGPVQVQAQNDSLLLMARQGLEITSTEDEIRICADKKITLNAGGSYITLDPCRIEAGTMGD
;
A
#
# COMPACT_ATOMS: atom_id res chain seq x y z
N GLY A 1 -3.26 -0.55 21.63
CA GLY A 1 -2.65 0.79 21.66
C GLY A 1 -1.21 0.73 21.19
N GLU A 2 -0.32 0.20 22.02
CA GLU A 2 1.13 0.18 21.75
C GLU A 2 1.52 -0.54 20.45
N GLN A 3 0.90 -1.67 20.12
CA GLN A 3 1.20 -2.39 18.87
C GLN A 3 0.86 -1.57 17.61
N LEU A 4 -0.24 -0.79 17.64
CA LEU A 4 -0.64 0.08 16.53
C LEU A 4 0.28 1.31 16.45
N GLN A 5 0.65 1.89 17.59
CA GLN A 5 1.66 2.95 17.64
C GLN A 5 2.99 2.47 17.06
N GLN A 6 3.45 1.30 17.46
CA GLN A 6 4.69 0.73 16.94
C GLN A 6 4.59 0.46 15.43
N LEU A 7 3.47 -0.08 14.94
CA LEU A 7 3.25 -0.28 13.51
C LEU A 7 3.28 1.04 12.73
N SER A 8 2.67 2.09 13.29
CA SER A 8 2.68 3.43 12.71
C SER A 8 4.08 4.05 12.68
N THR A 9 4.85 3.89 13.77
CA THR A 9 6.25 4.32 13.83
C THR A 9 7.12 3.57 12.82
N ASP A 10 6.92 2.25 12.68
CA ASP A 10 7.64 1.42 11.71
C ASP A 10 7.32 1.85 10.26
N ALA A 11 6.07 2.23 9.98
CA ALA A 11 5.65 2.77 8.68
C ALA A 11 6.32 4.12 8.39
N GLN A 12 6.33 5.02 9.38
CA GLN A 12 7.00 6.32 9.27
C GLN A 12 8.51 6.19 9.05
N ALA A 13 9.17 5.25 9.73
CA ALA A 13 10.58 4.93 9.52
C ALA A 13 10.87 4.39 8.10
N SER A 14 9.85 3.89 7.41
CA SER A 14 9.92 3.36 6.05
C SER A 14 9.53 4.39 4.98
N GLN A 15 9.47 5.68 5.32
CA GLN A 15 9.04 6.78 4.44
C GLN A 15 7.60 6.62 3.91
N THR A 16 6.77 5.86 4.62
CA THR A 16 5.34 5.72 4.33
C THR A 16 4.54 6.64 5.26
N ASP A 17 3.45 7.22 4.76
CA ASP A 17 2.56 8.03 5.60
C ASP A 17 1.98 7.16 6.74
N PRO A 18 2.17 7.57 8.01
CA PRO A 18 1.67 6.81 9.15
C PRO A 18 0.15 6.89 9.25
N ALA A 19 -0.44 5.96 10.01
CA ALA A 19 -1.83 6.08 10.42
C ALA A 19 -1.99 7.28 11.39
N ASP A 20 -3.15 7.93 11.38
CA ASP A 20 -3.47 9.03 12.31
C ASP A 20 -3.80 8.48 13.71
N VAL A 21 -2.74 8.05 14.41
CA VAL A 21 -2.84 7.52 15.78
C VAL A 21 -3.21 8.63 16.77
N GLN A 22 -2.90 9.89 16.48
CA GLN A 22 -3.28 11.03 17.32
C GLN A 22 -4.80 11.21 17.35
N ALA A 23 -5.48 11.17 16.20
CA ALA A 23 -6.94 11.24 16.16
C ALA A 23 -7.60 10.07 16.91
N GLN A 24 -7.03 8.86 16.81
CA GLN A 24 -7.52 7.71 17.58
C GLN A 24 -7.42 7.95 19.10
N LEU A 25 -6.29 8.46 19.58
CA LEU A 25 -6.09 8.76 20.99
C LEU A 25 -6.99 9.90 21.47
N ALA A 26 -7.24 10.90 20.63
CA ALA A 26 -8.15 12.00 20.93
C ALA A 26 -9.58 11.48 21.15
N LEU A 27 -10.09 10.65 20.23
CA LEU A 27 -11.41 10.01 20.37
C LEU A 27 -11.51 9.21 21.69
N LEU A 28 -10.47 8.43 22.01
CA LEU A 28 -10.46 7.60 23.23
C LEU A 28 -10.46 8.45 24.52
N LYS A 29 -9.60 9.47 24.61
CA LYS A 29 -9.38 10.24 25.85
C LYS A 29 -10.41 11.36 26.07
N ASN A 30 -10.84 12.00 25.00
CA ASN A 30 -11.64 13.22 25.10
C ASN A 30 -13.13 12.92 25.04
N ASP A 31 -13.54 11.93 24.23
CA ASP A 31 -14.96 11.68 23.98
C ASP A 31 -15.46 10.39 24.64
N LEU A 32 -14.71 9.28 24.48
CA LEU A 32 -15.13 7.97 24.97
C LEU A 32 -14.87 7.77 26.47
N ASP A 33 -13.78 8.32 27.01
CA ASP A 33 -13.49 8.27 28.45
C ASP A 33 -14.59 8.99 29.24
N GLN A 34 -15.31 8.24 30.06
CA GLN A 34 -16.50 8.68 30.81
C GLN A 34 -17.64 9.23 29.94
N LEU A 35 -17.64 8.98 28.62
CA LEU A 35 -18.66 9.45 27.68
C LEU A 35 -18.90 10.98 27.79
N LYS A 36 -17.81 11.75 27.83
CA LYS A 36 -17.83 13.22 27.98
C LYS A 36 -18.53 13.94 26.82
N SER A 37 -18.75 13.24 25.71
CA SER A 37 -19.41 13.72 24.50
C SER A 37 -20.58 12.80 24.10
N ALA A 38 -21.42 13.23 23.15
CA ALA A 38 -22.53 12.43 22.62
C ALA A 38 -22.01 11.32 21.67
N VAL A 39 -21.45 10.26 22.25
CA VAL A 39 -20.82 9.14 21.53
C VAL A 39 -21.43 7.80 21.91
N LEU A 40 -21.26 6.81 21.02
CA LEU A 40 -21.65 5.42 21.24
C LEU A 40 -20.40 4.54 21.35
N LEU A 41 -20.29 3.79 22.44
CA LEU A 41 -19.27 2.76 22.62
C LEU A 41 -19.92 1.37 22.61
N LEU A 42 -19.55 0.53 21.65
CA LEU A 42 -19.92 -0.88 21.62
C LEU A 42 -18.74 -1.72 22.11
N SER A 43 -18.92 -2.47 23.19
CA SER A 43 -17.90 -3.35 23.76
C SER A 43 -18.51 -4.69 24.13
N ALA A 44 -17.96 -5.76 23.57
CA ALA A 44 -18.37 -7.13 23.86
C ALA A 44 -17.12 -8.03 23.87
N PRO A 45 -16.63 -8.47 25.04
CA PRO A 45 -15.39 -9.26 25.16
C PRO A 45 -15.40 -10.58 24.37
N GLN A 46 -16.58 -11.10 24.04
CA GLN A 46 -16.77 -12.32 23.26
C GLN A 46 -17.14 -12.07 21.79
N GLY A 47 -17.19 -10.80 21.35
CA GLY A 47 -17.35 -10.41 19.95
C GLY A 47 -18.61 -9.60 19.62
N ILE A 48 -18.58 -8.99 18.43
CA ILE A 48 -19.69 -8.22 17.83
C ILE A 48 -19.87 -8.71 16.39
N ALA A 49 -21.12 -8.94 15.97
CA ALA A 49 -21.46 -9.22 14.58
C ALA A 49 -22.38 -8.11 14.04
N ALA A 50 -22.02 -7.53 12.91
CA ALA A 50 -22.81 -6.53 12.19
C ALA A 50 -23.11 -7.05 10.78
N THR A 51 -24.38 -7.38 10.51
CA THR A 51 -24.81 -7.96 9.23
C THR A 51 -26.05 -7.25 8.69
N SER A 52 -26.24 -7.31 7.36
CA SER A 52 -27.40 -6.74 6.68
C SER A 52 -27.77 -7.62 5.49
N GLY A 53 -29.07 -7.85 5.27
CA GLY A 53 -29.57 -8.55 4.09
C GLY A 53 -29.55 -7.70 2.82
N LYS A 54 -29.22 -6.40 2.93
CA LYS A 54 -29.12 -5.46 1.80
C LYS A 54 -27.81 -4.69 1.87
N HIS A 55 -27.86 -3.45 2.37
CA HIS A 55 -26.72 -2.54 2.41
C HIS A 55 -26.21 -2.38 3.85
N LEU A 56 -24.89 -2.27 3.99
CA LEU A 56 -24.21 -1.83 5.20
C LEU A 56 -23.32 -0.66 4.81
N GLN A 57 -23.54 0.51 5.41
CA GLN A 57 -22.77 1.72 5.13
C GLN A 57 -22.09 2.19 6.41
N LEU A 58 -20.78 2.40 6.33
CA LEU A 58 -19.96 3.00 7.38
C LEU A 58 -19.41 4.30 6.81
N ALA A 59 -19.70 5.42 7.46
CA ALA A 59 -19.27 6.74 7.01
C ALA A 59 -18.90 7.58 8.22
N ALA A 60 -17.81 8.35 8.09
CA ALA A 60 -17.34 9.32 9.06
C ALA A 60 -16.96 10.60 8.32
N ARG A 61 -17.17 11.77 8.94
CA ARG A 61 -16.79 13.06 8.37
C ARG A 61 -15.27 13.26 8.40
N ASP A 62 -14.65 12.85 9.51
CA ASP A 62 -13.22 13.01 9.73
C ASP A 62 -12.51 11.68 9.41
N ASN A 63 -12.46 10.75 10.38
CA ASN A 63 -11.66 9.53 10.25
C ASN A 63 -12.49 8.25 10.38
N LEU A 64 -12.30 7.30 9.46
CA LEU A 64 -12.74 5.90 9.59
C LEU A 64 -11.52 5.03 9.92
N MET A 65 -11.52 4.40 11.10
CA MET A 65 -10.39 3.60 11.58
C MET A 65 -10.83 2.14 11.82
N LEU A 66 -10.10 1.20 11.22
CA LEU A 66 -10.31 -0.24 11.40
C LEU A 66 -9.01 -0.86 11.94
N ASN A 67 -9.07 -1.43 13.14
CA ASN A 67 -7.91 -1.95 13.84
C ASN A 67 -8.17 -3.37 14.35
N ALA A 68 -7.20 -4.27 14.17
CA ALA A 68 -7.24 -5.63 14.68
C ALA A 68 -5.90 -6.00 15.33
N GLY A 69 -5.93 -6.67 16.48
CA GLY A 69 -4.73 -7.22 17.12
C GLY A 69 -4.26 -8.55 16.50
N GLY A 70 -5.16 -9.23 15.77
CA GLY A 70 -4.89 -10.45 15.02
C GLY A 70 -4.91 -10.20 13.51
N HIS A 71 -5.83 -10.85 12.80
CA HIS A 71 -6.01 -10.70 11.36
C HIS A 71 -7.17 -9.73 11.03
N GLY A 72 -7.08 -9.12 9.85
CA GLY A 72 -8.17 -8.35 9.25
C GLY A 72 -8.40 -8.85 7.84
N ASP A 73 -9.58 -9.38 7.58
CA ASP A 73 -9.94 -9.98 6.30
C ASP A 73 -11.05 -9.17 5.63
N ILE A 74 -10.84 -8.80 4.37
CA ILE A 74 -11.84 -8.12 3.54
C ILE A 74 -12.09 -8.99 2.31
N SER A 75 -13.31 -9.54 2.22
CA SER A 75 -13.71 -10.42 1.12
C SER A 75 -14.88 -9.82 0.36
N VAL A 76 -14.77 -9.72 -0.96
CA VAL A 76 -15.80 -9.15 -1.85
C VAL A 76 -16.04 -10.09 -3.03
N ILE A 77 -17.29 -10.51 -3.22
CA ILE A 77 -17.65 -11.49 -4.27
C ILE A 77 -17.56 -10.90 -5.68
N LYS A 78 -17.91 -9.61 -5.82
CA LYS A 78 -17.94 -8.93 -7.11
C LYS A 78 -16.74 -8.02 -7.31
N ARG A 79 -16.82 -6.77 -6.84
CA ARG A 79 -15.80 -5.75 -7.09
C ARG A 79 -15.51 -4.99 -5.81
N LEU A 80 -14.22 -4.90 -5.46
CA LEU A 80 -13.70 -3.94 -4.50
C LEU A 80 -13.23 -2.69 -5.25
N PHE A 81 -13.62 -1.52 -4.78
CA PHE A 81 -13.13 -0.23 -5.26
C PHE A 81 -12.60 0.56 -4.06
N ILE A 82 -11.40 1.11 -4.20
CA ILE A 82 -10.77 1.98 -3.21
C ILE A 82 -10.43 3.28 -3.92
N GLY A 83 -11.14 4.35 -3.58
CA GLY A 83 -10.88 5.70 -4.08
C GLY A 83 -10.30 6.56 -2.95
N VAL A 84 -9.16 7.20 -3.22
CA VAL A 84 -8.47 8.08 -2.27
C VAL A 84 -8.25 9.45 -2.91
N GLY A 85 -8.43 10.52 -2.13
CA GLY A 85 -8.29 11.89 -2.63
C GLY A 85 -6.86 12.44 -2.58
N GLU A 86 -6.03 11.95 -1.65
CA GLU A 86 -4.71 12.51 -1.37
C GLU A 86 -3.59 11.47 -1.54
N GLY A 87 -3.69 10.32 -0.88
CA GLY A 87 -2.66 9.28 -0.95
C GLY A 87 -3.14 7.90 -0.51
N LEU A 88 -2.47 6.87 -1.01
CA LEU A 88 -2.65 5.47 -0.60
C LEU A 88 -1.30 4.91 -0.14
N SER A 89 -1.23 4.52 1.13
CA SER A 89 -0.04 3.96 1.75
C SER A 89 -0.30 2.50 2.18
N LEU A 90 0.56 1.58 1.73
CA LEU A 90 0.48 0.14 2.01
C LEU A 90 1.80 -0.31 2.64
N PHE A 91 1.77 -0.66 3.92
CA PHE A 91 2.96 -1.04 4.68
C PHE A 91 2.82 -2.43 5.31
N VAL A 92 3.87 -3.26 5.19
CA VAL A 92 3.94 -4.57 5.84
C VAL A 92 5.30 -4.74 6.51
N ARG A 93 5.29 -4.99 7.82
CA ARG A 93 6.49 -5.09 8.64
C ARG A 93 7.35 -6.34 8.41
N LYS A 94 6.72 -7.51 8.15
CA LYS A 94 7.41 -8.82 8.21
C LYS A 94 7.21 -9.73 7.01
N LEU A 95 5.96 -10.01 6.62
CA LEU A 95 5.64 -11.07 5.66
C LEU A 95 5.48 -10.60 4.21
N GLY A 96 5.76 -9.32 3.93
CA GLY A 96 5.70 -8.73 2.59
C GLY A 96 4.29 -8.56 2.02
N ILE A 97 4.23 -8.13 0.75
CA ILE A 97 2.98 -7.87 0.01
C ILE A 97 2.89 -8.87 -1.15
N LYS A 98 1.69 -9.42 -1.39
CA LYS A 98 1.38 -10.23 -2.58
C LYS A 98 0.22 -9.59 -3.34
N LEU A 99 0.46 -9.24 -4.61
CA LEU A 99 -0.55 -8.69 -5.53
C LEU A 99 -0.73 -9.69 -6.69
N ILE A 100 -1.84 -10.43 -6.68
CA ILE A 100 -2.06 -11.56 -7.61
C ILE A 100 -3.42 -11.40 -8.28
N ALA A 101 -3.46 -11.47 -9.61
CA ALA A 101 -4.67 -11.63 -10.39
C ALA A 101 -4.70 -13.03 -11.02
N ASN A 102 -5.73 -13.83 -10.73
CA ASN A 102 -5.90 -15.16 -11.34
C ASN A 102 -6.26 -15.05 -12.84
N GLN A 103 -7.02 -14.01 -13.19
CA GLN A 103 -7.41 -13.70 -14.56
C GLN A 103 -7.44 -12.18 -14.73
N GLY A 104 -7.21 -11.74 -15.96
CA GLY A 104 -7.14 -10.32 -16.30
C GLY A 104 -5.79 -9.68 -15.95
N PRO A 105 -5.53 -8.49 -16.48
CA PRO A 105 -4.23 -7.83 -16.31
C PRO A 105 -4.09 -7.17 -14.93
N VAL A 106 -2.87 -7.18 -14.39
CA VAL A 106 -2.46 -6.26 -13.33
C VAL A 106 -1.93 -5.00 -14.01
N GLN A 107 -2.49 -3.84 -13.67
CA GLN A 107 -2.04 -2.55 -14.20
C GLN A 107 -1.57 -1.66 -13.04
N VAL A 108 -0.35 -1.17 -13.14
CA VAL A 108 0.25 -0.20 -12.20
C VAL A 108 0.75 0.98 -13.01
N GLN A 109 0.28 2.19 -12.69
CA GLN A 109 0.56 3.39 -13.47
C GLN A 109 0.76 4.58 -12.55
N ALA A 110 1.79 5.38 -12.83
CA ALA A 110 1.92 6.75 -12.33
C ALA A 110 1.70 7.68 -13.53
N GLN A 111 0.50 8.27 -13.63
CA GLN A 111 0.08 8.96 -14.87
C GLN A 111 0.71 10.35 -15.03
N ASN A 112 1.04 11.00 -13.92
CA ASN A 112 1.58 12.36 -13.88
C ASN A 112 2.87 12.46 -13.06
N ASP A 113 3.44 11.33 -12.64
CA ASP A 113 4.64 11.27 -11.81
C ASP A 113 5.42 9.97 -12.09
N SER A 114 6.46 9.72 -11.31
CA SER A 114 7.35 8.59 -11.39
C SER A 114 6.76 7.32 -10.78
N LEU A 115 7.12 6.18 -11.38
CA LEU A 115 6.91 4.85 -10.82
C LEU A 115 8.25 4.31 -10.35
N LEU A 116 8.37 3.99 -9.06
CA LEU A 116 9.59 3.47 -8.45
C LEU A 116 9.41 2.01 -8.03
N LEU A 117 10.28 1.14 -8.54
CA LEU A 117 10.38 -0.27 -8.12
C LEU A 117 11.80 -0.49 -7.57
N MET A 118 11.89 -0.80 -6.28
CA MET A 118 13.18 -0.99 -5.61
C MET A 118 13.13 -2.26 -4.77
N ALA A 119 14.20 -3.04 -4.86
CA ALA A 119 14.43 -4.20 -4.01
C ALA A 119 15.87 -4.18 -3.49
N ARG A 120 16.06 -4.44 -2.20
CA ARG A 120 17.41 -4.52 -1.60
C ARG A 120 18.20 -5.74 -2.07
N GLN A 121 17.50 -6.82 -2.42
CA GLN A 121 18.11 -8.06 -2.92
C GLN A 121 17.96 -8.09 -4.44
N GLY A 122 17.14 -8.99 -4.99
CA GLY A 122 16.87 -9.09 -6.41
C GLY A 122 15.56 -8.41 -6.83
N LEU A 123 15.52 -7.96 -8.07
CA LEU A 123 14.30 -7.62 -8.81
C LEU A 123 14.20 -8.58 -9.99
N GLU A 124 13.10 -9.32 -10.08
CA GLU A 124 12.83 -10.25 -11.17
C GLU A 124 11.63 -9.75 -11.98
N ILE A 125 11.80 -9.67 -13.31
CA ILE A 125 10.75 -9.34 -14.27
C ILE A 125 10.75 -10.47 -15.29
N THR A 126 9.69 -11.28 -15.28
CA THR A 126 9.60 -12.50 -16.08
C THR A 126 8.26 -12.55 -16.81
N SER A 127 8.31 -12.78 -18.12
CA SER A 127 7.15 -13.21 -18.92
C SER A 127 7.35 -14.68 -19.28
N THR A 128 6.39 -15.54 -18.97
CA THR A 128 6.53 -17.00 -19.13
C THR A 128 6.15 -17.49 -20.52
N GLU A 129 5.32 -16.75 -21.24
CA GLU A 129 4.73 -17.20 -22.51
C GLU A 129 4.88 -16.17 -23.65
N ASP A 130 5.32 -14.95 -23.34
CA ASP A 130 5.39 -13.83 -24.31
C ASP A 130 6.60 -12.92 -23.99
N GLU A 131 6.63 -11.69 -24.52
CA GLU A 131 7.75 -10.77 -24.38
C GLU A 131 7.68 -9.81 -23.18
N ILE A 132 8.84 -9.21 -22.85
CA ILE A 132 8.96 -8.06 -21.96
C ILE A 132 9.23 -6.83 -22.82
N ARG A 133 8.33 -5.84 -22.76
CA ARG A 133 8.50 -4.55 -23.44
C ARG A 133 8.91 -3.47 -22.44
N ILE A 134 10.10 -2.90 -22.65
CA ILE A 134 10.57 -1.72 -21.93
C ILE A 134 10.70 -0.59 -22.95
N CYS A 135 9.84 0.42 -22.83
CA CYS A 135 9.79 1.54 -23.75
C CYS A 135 10.01 2.84 -22.98
N ALA A 136 10.83 3.73 -23.53
CA ALA A 136 11.02 5.08 -23.01
C ALA A 136 11.09 6.06 -24.18
N ASP A 137 10.48 7.24 -24.01
CA ASP A 137 10.54 8.32 -25.00
C ASP A 137 11.94 8.93 -25.11
N LYS A 138 12.63 9.05 -23.96
CA LYS A 138 13.94 9.73 -23.88
C LYS A 138 15.14 8.79 -23.84
N LYS A 139 15.19 7.87 -22.89
CA LYS A 139 16.37 7.03 -22.67
C LYS A 139 16.05 5.79 -21.85
N ILE A 140 16.65 4.65 -22.20
CA ILE A 140 16.75 3.46 -21.36
C ILE A 140 18.20 3.32 -20.90
N THR A 141 18.42 3.00 -19.62
CA THR A 141 19.74 2.75 -19.05
C THR A 141 19.70 1.47 -18.22
N LEU A 142 20.58 0.52 -18.54
CA LEU A 142 20.79 -0.71 -17.80
C LEU A 142 22.22 -0.69 -17.24
N ASN A 143 22.37 -0.80 -15.92
CA ASN A 143 23.67 -0.75 -15.24
C ASN A 143 23.88 -2.01 -14.38
N ALA A 144 25.08 -2.57 -14.41
CA ALA A 144 25.48 -3.70 -13.57
C ALA A 144 27.00 -3.68 -13.33
N GLY A 145 27.41 -3.59 -12.06
CA GLY A 145 28.82 -3.78 -11.66
C GLY A 145 29.83 -2.83 -12.33
N GLY A 146 29.40 -1.64 -12.76
CA GLY A 146 30.23 -0.69 -13.52
C GLY A 146 30.13 -0.81 -15.04
N SER A 147 29.52 -1.88 -15.55
CA SER A 147 29.14 -2.03 -16.96
C SER A 147 27.74 -1.49 -17.21
N TYR A 148 27.48 -1.06 -18.45
CA TYR A 148 26.18 -0.49 -18.81
C TYR A 148 25.82 -0.65 -20.28
N ILE A 149 24.52 -0.53 -20.54
CA ILE A 149 23.93 -0.34 -21.87
C ILE A 149 22.98 0.84 -21.80
N THR A 150 23.10 1.78 -22.73
CA THR A 150 22.16 2.89 -22.88
C THR A 150 21.59 2.95 -24.29
N LEU A 151 20.31 3.30 -24.37
CA LEU A 151 19.58 3.49 -25.62
C LEU A 151 18.93 4.87 -25.57
N ASP A 152 19.24 5.72 -26.54
CA ASP A 152 18.63 7.03 -26.78
C ASP A 152 18.22 7.15 -28.27
N PRO A 153 17.51 8.22 -28.69
CA PRO A 153 16.99 8.34 -30.06
C PRO A 153 18.06 8.29 -31.17
N CYS A 154 19.33 8.56 -30.84
CA CYS A 154 20.39 8.71 -31.83
C CYS A 154 21.48 7.63 -31.68
N ARG A 155 21.50 6.87 -30.58
CA ARG A 155 22.64 6.01 -30.24
C ARG A 155 22.28 4.87 -29.31
N ILE A 156 22.94 3.73 -29.56
CA ILE A 156 23.08 2.63 -28.61
C ILE A 156 24.54 2.62 -28.17
N GLU A 157 24.78 2.69 -26.87
CA GLU A 157 26.12 2.71 -26.27
C GLU A 157 26.23 1.60 -25.22
N ALA A 158 27.27 0.78 -25.34
CA ALA A 158 27.63 -0.23 -24.36
C ALA A 158 29.04 0.07 -23.83
N GLY A 159 29.21 0.05 -22.51
CA GLY A 159 30.48 0.33 -21.86
C GLY A 159 30.79 -0.67 -20.74
N THR A 160 32.05 -1.03 -20.61
CA THR A 160 32.59 -1.91 -19.57
C THR A 160 33.99 -1.43 -19.18
N MET A 161 34.44 -1.76 -17.97
CA MET A 161 35.78 -1.42 -17.47
C MET A 161 36.85 -2.47 -17.84
N GLY A 162 36.45 -3.59 -18.46
CA GLY A 162 37.36 -4.63 -18.95
C GLY A 162 37.22 -4.83 -20.46
N ASP A 163 38.29 -5.37 -21.08
CA ASP A 163 38.43 -5.57 -22.54
C ASP A 163 37.38 -6.50 -23.17
#